data_AF-J3L8I4-F1
#
_entry.id   AF-J3L8I4-F1
#
_cell.length_a   1.000
_cell.length_b   1.000
_cell.length_c   1.000
_cell.angle_alpha   90.00
_cell.angle_beta   90.00
_cell.angle_gamma   90.00
#
_symmetry.space_group_name_H-M   'P 1'
#
loop_
_entity.id
_entity.type
_entity.pdbx_description
1 polymer ?
#
loop_
_entity_poly.entity_id
_entity_poly.type
_entity_poly.pdbx_seq_one_letter_code
_entity_poly.pdbx_strand_id
1 'polypeptide(L)'
;MQAVSSLWCQIWHSTSLSLDMRAFSTNENNRIIIAGKILAAHRGPIHYIVLVSYCLERYNATFEDWLKLPMLNNLSQLDFQFATKNTTTDQEADMTYSLVLSSLCFSPTLQVVNLSRCCIPDDLITRPLHFPKLRKLNLHSIRASEDALHAMISACPSLESRNINYTIGLPRLCIRPASIRSLCIGTTHGLKQEAIFQERVVEDAPLLERLIPAFLDDGHASIRVISAPRLEILGILRRFISRLEIGTVVI
;
A
#
# COMPACT_ATOMS: atom_id res chain seq x y z
N MET A 1 7.06 34.18 9.44
CA MET A 1 7.51 33.41 10.61
C MET A 1 8.68 32.55 10.16
N GLN A 2 9.90 33.01 10.39
CA GLN A 2 11.12 32.30 9.97
C GLN A 2 11.49 31.34 11.10
N ALA A 3 11.05 30.09 10.98
CA ALA A 3 11.26 29.06 12.01
C ALA A 3 12.67 28.47 12.01
N VAL A 4 13.56 28.97 11.15
CA VAL A 4 14.86 28.37 10.85
C VAL A 4 15.88 29.47 10.54
N SER A 5 17.10 29.34 11.07
CA SER A 5 18.24 30.26 10.86
C SER A 5 18.59 30.42 9.36
N SER A 6 19.07 31.60 8.95
CA SER A 6 19.34 31.95 7.54
C SER A 6 20.32 31.00 6.82
N LEU A 7 21.29 30.46 7.56
CA LEU A 7 22.24 29.45 7.06
C LEU A 7 21.56 28.09 6.81
N TRP A 8 20.56 27.76 7.62
CA TRP A 8 19.76 26.55 7.47
C TRP A 8 18.70 26.68 6.38
N CYS A 9 18.24 27.90 6.05
CA CYS A 9 17.34 28.12 4.91
C CYS A 9 17.98 27.69 3.59
N GLN A 10 19.25 28.01 3.35
CA GLN A 10 19.94 27.66 2.10
C GLN A 10 20.09 26.13 1.93
N ILE A 11 20.42 25.44 3.02
CA ILE A 11 20.50 23.98 3.08
C ILE A 11 19.11 23.38 2.88
N TRP A 12 18.13 23.85 3.64
CA TRP A 12 16.73 23.39 3.59
C TRP A 12 16.10 23.52 2.21
N HIS A 13 16.40 24.58 1.45
CA HIS A 13 15.84 24.77 0.11
C HIS A 13 16.43 23.82 -0.95
N SER A 14 17.57 23.18 -0.67
CA SER A 14 18.32 22.40 -1.66
C SER A 14 18.43 20.91 -1.29
N THR A 15 18.23 20.57 -0.01
CA THR A 15 18.31 19.18 0.47
C THR A 15 17.07 18.38 0.14
N SER A 16 17.26 17.10 -0.21
CA SER A 16 16.17 16.16 -0.38
C SER A 16 15.45 15.91 0.94
N LEU A 17 14.13 16.11 0.98
CA LEU A 17 13.32 16.04 2.20
C LEU A 17 12.52 14.72 2.29
N SER A 18 12.36 14.25 3.52
CA SER A 18 11.41 13.21 3.92
C SER A 18 10.25 13.86 4.67
N LEU A 19 9.03 13.71 4.17
CA LEU A 19 7.83 14.30 4.74
C LEU A 19 6.96 13.22 5.40
N ASP A 20 7.11 13.02 6.70
CA ASP A 20 6.28 12.10 7.48
C ASP A 20 5.22 12.85 8.30
N MET A 21 3.97 12.83 7.82
CA MET A 21 2.87 13.52 8.49
C MET A 21 2.55 12.96 9.89
N ARG A 22 2.94 11.73 10.20
CA ARG A 22 2.69 11.11 11.52
C ARG A 22 3.43 11.87 12.63
N ALA A 23 4.56 12.50 12.29
CA ALA A 23 5.39 13.21 13.24
C ALA A 23 4.91 14.64 13.57
N PHE A 24 3.96 15.22 12.82
CA PHE A 24 3.65 16.65 12.94
C PHE A 24 2.70 16.99 14.08
N SER A 25 1.68 16.16 14.32
CA SER A 25 0.64 16.46 15.32
C SER A 25 -0.28 15.25 15.52
N THR A 26 -0.85 15.09 16.72
CA THR A 26 -1.95 14.14 16.97
C THR A 26 -3.28 14.62 16.38
N ASN A 27 -3.48 15.94 16.30
CA ASN A 27 -4.63 16.56 15.64
C ASN A 27 -4.44 16.58 14.12
N GLU A 28 -5.42 16.05 13.40
CA GLU A 28 -5.40 15.89 11.94
C GLU A 28 -5.39 17.20 11.16
N ASN A 29 -6.23 18.18 11.51
CA ASN A 29 -6.22 19.50 10.88
C ASN A 29 -4.84 20.14 10.99
N ASN A 30 -4.23 20.06 12.17
CA ASN A 30 -2.89 20.61 12.39
C ASN A 30 -1.83 19.88 11.54
N ARG A 31 -1.91 18.55 11.40
CA ARG A 31 -1.00 17.80 10.49
C ARG A 31 -1.10 18.32 9.06
N ILE A 32 -2.31 18.49 8.54
CA ILE A 32 -2.55 18.97 7.17
C ILE A 32 -2.01 20.39 6.99
N ILE A 33 -2.28 21.29 7.94
CA ILE A 33 -1.80 22.68 7.90
C ILE A 33 -0.27 22.74 7.94
N ILE A 34 0.37 21.96 8.81
CA ILE A 34 1.83 21.92 8.93
C ILE A 34 2.45 21.37 7.65
N ALA A 35 1.95 20.23 7.15
CA ALA A 35 2.42 19.62 5.91
C ALA A 35 2.28 20.58 4.72
N GLY A 36 1.13 21.24 4.57
CA GLY A 36 0.91 22.24 3.53
C GLY A 36 1.87 23.42 3.61
N LYS A 37 2.16 23.92 4.83
CA LYS A 37 3.18 24.98 5.03
C LYS A 37 4.58 24.52 4.64
N ILE A 38 4.95 23.28 4.97
CA ILE A 38 6.25 22.71 4.59
C ILE A 38 6.34 22.58 3.07
N LEU A 39 5.33 22.00 2.42
CA LEU A 39 5.27 21.86 0.96
C LEU A 39 5.30 23.22 0.25
N ALA A 40 4.65 24.24 0.78
CA ALA A 40 4.69 25.58 0.21
C ALA A 40 6.05 26.28 0.38
N ALA A 41 6.77 26.03 1.48
CA ALA A 41 8.04 26.69 1.78
C ALA A 41 9.26 25.95 1.22
N HIS A 42 9.17 24.63 1.08
CA HIS A 42 10.26 23.80 0.60
C HIS A 42 10.38 23.89 -0.93
N ARG A 43 11.62 24.01 -1.42
CA ARG A 43 11.92 24.15 -2.86
C ARG A 43 12.77 22.99 -3.39
N GLY A 44 13.25 22.12 -2.51
CA GLY A 44 14.05 20.96 -2.86
C GLY A 44 13.18 19.77 -3.27
N PRO A 45 13.81 18.68 -3.71
CA PRO A 45 13.10 17.45 -4.03
C PRO A 45 12.58 16.76 -2.76
N ILE A 46 11.43 16.09 -2.87
CA ILE A 46 10.89 15.22 -1.82
C ILE A 46 11.00 13.79 -2.31
N HIS A 47 11.75 12.96 -1.59
CA HIS A 47 12.00 11.57 -1.96
C HIS A 47 11.17 10.56 -1.16
N TYR A 48 10.60 10.96 -0.01
CA TYR A 48 9.70 10.16 0.80
C TYR A 48 8.53 11.00 1.31
N ILE A 49 7.31 10.50 1.14
CA ILE A 49 6.11 11.13 1.68
C ILE A 49 5.19 10.11 2.34
N VAL A 50 4.65 10.48 3.51
CA VAL A 50 3.61 9.75 4.22
C VAL A 50 2.37 10.63 4.27
N LEU A 51 1.32 10.23 3.56
CA LEU A 51 0.01 10.87 3.63
C LEU A 51 -0.91 10.09 4.56
N VAL A 52 -1.35 10.75 5.64
CA VAL A 52 -2.22 10.14 6.65
C VAL A 52 -3.47 10.98 6.83
N SER A 53 -4.62 10.32 6.76
CA SER A 53 -5.93 10.92 7.02
C SER A 53 -6.87 9.89 7.66
N TYR A 54 -7.66 10.31 8.64
CA TYR A 54 -8.76 9.54 9.22
C TYR A 54 -10.14 10.05 8.77
N CYS A 55 -10.15 11.14 8.00
CA CYS A 55 -11.32 11.71 7.34
C CYS A 55 -10.92 12.12 5.92
N LEU A 56 -10.58 11.13 5.06
CA LEU A 56 -10.10 11.38 3.70
C LEU A 56 -11.05 12.28 2.90
N GLU A 57 -12.36 12.14 3.12
CA GLU A 57 -13.40 12.97 2.51
C GLU A 57 -13.19 14.47 2.67
N ARG A 58 -12.47 14.91 3.72
CA ARG A 58 -12.18 16.31 3.97
C ARG A 58 -10.94 16.83 3.25
N TYR A 59 -9.99 15.95 2.92
CA TYR A 59 -8.65 16.33 2.43
C TYR A 59 -8.27 15.69 1.11
N ASN A 60 -9.16 14.91 0.48
CA ASN A 60 -8.87 14.19 -0.77
C ASN A 60 -8.31 15.12 -1.85
N ALA A 61 -9.02 16.22 -2.14
CA ALA A 61 -8.58 17.22 -3.12
C ALA A 61 -7.22 17.84 -2.74
N THR A 62 -6.98 18.09 -1.44
CA THR A 62 -5.70 18.61 -0.96
C THR A 62 -4.55 17.65 -1.25
N PHE A 63 -4.75 16.34 -1.02
CA PHE A 63 -3.74 15.34 -1.33
C PHE A 63 -3.53 15.16 -2.84
N GLU A 64 -4.59 15.21 -3.65
CA GLU A 64 -4.47 15.22 -5.10
C GLU A 64 -3.63 16.40 -5.60
N ASP A 65 -3.85 17.59 -5.04
CA ASP A 65 -3.07 18.77 -5.39
C ASP A 65 -1.61 18.64 -4.94
N TRP A 66 -1.36 18.05 -3.77
CA TRP A 66 0.00 17.78 -3.33
C TRP A 66 0.72 16.80 -4.23
N LEU A 67 0.07 15.73 -4.67
CA LEU A 67 0.68 14.75 -5.60
C LEU A 67 0.99 15.34 -6.98
N LYS A 68 0.44 16.50 -7.34
CA LYS A 68 0.79 17.22 -8.57
C LYS A 68 2.00 18.16 -8.41
N LEU A 69 2.56 18.29 -7.20
CA LEU A 69 3.67 19.21 -6.96
C LEU A 69 4.97 18.69 -7.60
N PRO A 70 5.71 19.55 -8.32
CA PRO A 70 6.90 19.14 -9.09
C PRO A 70 8.05 18.65 -8.21
N MET A 71 8.10 19.03 -6.94
CA MET A 71 9.09 18.54 -5.99
C MET A 71 9.00 17.03 -5.74
N LEU A 72 7.87 16.41 -6.05
CA LEU A 72 7.65 14.96 -5.91
C LEU A 72 8.02 14.16 -7.16
N ASN A 73 8.46 14.79 -8.25
CA ASN A 73 8.78 14.08 -9.50
C ASN A 73 9.84 12.96 -9.34
N ASN A 74 10.67 13.04 -8.30
CA ASN A 74 11.68 12.02 -7.97
C ASN A 74 11.33 11.21 -6.71
N LEU A 75 10.04 11.07 -6.41
CA LEU A 75 9.58 10.36 -5.23
C LEU A 75 10.04 8.90 -5.28
N SER A 76 10.76 8.49 -4.25
CA SER A 76 11.30 7.13 -4.12
C SER A 76 10.48 6.28 -3.14
N GLN A 77 9.78 6.90 -2.20
CA GLN A 77 9.01 6.21 -1.19
C GLN A 77 7.65 6.89 -1.00
N LEU A 78 6.58 6.10 -1.02
CA LEU A 78 5.21 6.55 -0.89
C LEU A 78 4.50 5.73 0.17
N ASP A 79 3.80 6.39 1.09
CA ASP A 79 3.01 5.74 2.13
C ASP A 79 1.65 6.42 2.28
N PHE A 80 0.59 5.68 1.95
CA PHE A 80 -0.81 6.11 2.11
C PHE A 80 -1.43 5.37 3.29
N GLN A 81 -1.93 6.15 4.25
CA GLN A 81 -2.64 5.64 5.43
C GLN A 81 -3.96 6.38 5.58
N PHE A 82 -4.97 5.90 4.88
CA PHE A 82 -6.26 6.57 4.83
C PHE A 82 -7.31 5.85 5.65
N ALA A 83 -8.28 6.61 6.16
CA ALA A 83 -9.52 6.15 6.73
C ALA A 83 -10.58 7.22 6.46
N THR A 84 -11.82 6.82 6.64
CA THR A 84 -13.01 7.65 6.49
C THR A 84 -13.95 7.40 7.65
N LYS A 85 -14.92 8.30 7.87
CA LYS A 85 -15.89 8.14 8.97
C LYS A 85 -17.31 7.98 8.45
N ASN A 86 -17.72 8.86 7.53
CA ASN A 86 -19.14 9.04 7.19
C ASN A 86 -19.44 8.83 5.71
N THR A 87 -18.66 8.01 5.00
CA THR A 87 -18.76 7.79 3.55
C THR A 87 -19.25 6.39 3.22
N THR A 88 -19.87 6.19 2.07
CA THR A 88 -20.16 4.82 1.60
C THR A 88 -18.87 4.14 1.11
N THR A 89 -18.87 2.81 1.05
CA THR A 89 -17.73 2.02 0.55
C THR A 89 -17.32 2.40 -0.87
N ASP A 90 -18.26 2.86 -1.69
CA ASP A 90 -18.00 3.28 -3.07
C ASP A 90 -17.40 4.70 -3.13
N GLN A 91 -17.86 5.63 -2.29
CA GLN A 91 -17.25 6.96 -2.18
C GLN A 91 -15.78 6.87 -1.70
N GLU A 92 -15.50 5.96 -0.78
CA GLU A 92 -14.15 5.68 -0.29
C GLU A 92 -13.26 5.11 -1.39
N ALA A 93 -13.82 4.20 -2.18
CA ALA A 93 -13.13 3.62 -3.32
C ALA A 93 -12.77 4.70 -4.34
N ASP A 94 -13.71 5.58 -4.70
CA ASP A 94 -13.49 6.65 -5.70
C ASP A 94 -12.39 7.63 -5.28
N MET A 95 -12.37 8.07 -4.02
CA MET A 95 -11.34 9.00 -3.53
C MET A 95 -9.95 8.37 -3.56
N THR A 96 -9.84 7.15 -3.05
CA THR A 96 -8.55 6.46 -2.99
C THR A 96 -8.08 6.02 -4.37
N TYR A 97 -9.01 5.68 -5.27
CA TYR A 97 -8.76 5.40 -6.68
C TYR A 97 -8.05 6.59 -7.35
N SER A 98 -8.58 7.81 -7.19
CA SER A 98 -7.98 9.02 -7.76
C SER A 98 -6.57 9.31 -7.23
N LEU A 99 -6.36 9.12 -5.92
CA LEU A 99 -5.03 9.31 -5.29
C LEU A 99 -4.01 8.26 -5.77
N VAL A 100 -4.43 6.99 -5.86
CA VAL A 100 -3.57 5.92 -6.38
C VAL A 100 -3.22 6.21 -7.83
N LEU A 101 -4.18 6.56 -8.69
CA LEU A 101 -3.92 6.97 -10.06
C LEU A 101 -2.92 8.13 -10.16
N SER A 102 -3.12 9.18 -9.35
CA SER A 102 -2.22 10.33 -9.32
C SER A 102 -0.80 9.93 -8.95
N SER A 103 -0.63 8.94 -8.06
CA SER A 103 0.68 8.46 -7.63
C SER A 103 1.45 7.65 -8.69
N LEU A 104 0.77 7.14 -9.73
CA LEU A 104 1.41 6.32 -10.77
C LEU A 104 2.39 7.09 -11.63
N CYS A 105 2.28 8.43 -11.65
CA CYS A 105 3.26 9.28 -12.34
C CYS A 105 4.68 9.13 -11.76
N PHE A 106 4.81 8.64 -10.52
CA PHE A 106 6.09 8.37 -9.87
C PHE A 106 6.63 6.95 -10.11
N SER A 107 5.93 6.12 -10.89
CA SER A 107 6.30 4.71 -11.14
C SER A 107 7.78 4.49 -11.54
N PRO A 108 8.45 5.34 -12.33
CA PRO A 108 9.85 5.13 -12.69
C PRO A 108 10.85 5.29 -11.53
N THR A 109 10.47 6.01 -10.47
CA THR A 109 11.37 6.37 -9.35
C THR A 109 11.04 5.66 -8.06
N LEU A 110 9.81 5.16 -7.91
CA LEU A 110 9.35 4.49 -6.71
C LEU A 110 10.17 3.21 -6.41
N GLN A 111 10.63 3.13 -5.17
CA GLN A 111 11.37 2.02 -4.58
C GLN A 111 10.55 1.32 -3.48
N VAL A 112 9.77 2.09 -2.72
CA VAL A 112 8.93 1.58 -1.64
C VAL A 112 7.54 2.18 -1.75
N VAL A 113 6.51 1.34 -1.77
CA VAL A 113 5.11 1.77 -1.77
C VAL A 113 4.37 1.05 -0.65
N ASN A 114 3.74 1.82 0.23
CA ASN A 114 2.82 1.32 1.24
C ASN A 114 1.44 1.91 0.96
N LEU A 115 0.44 1.08 0.68
CA LEU A 115 -0.94 1.51 0.49
C LEU A 115 -1.79 0.87 1.59
N SER A 116 -2.52 1.69 2.34
CA SER A 116 -3.42 1.21 3.38
C SER A 116 -4.82 1.78 3.19
N ARG A 117 -5.82 0.89 3.11
CA ARG A 117 -7.24 1.20 2.88
C ARG A 117 -7.44 2.01 1.59
N CYS A 118 -6.83 1.54 0.50
CA CYS A 118 -6.94 2.17 -0.83
C CYS A 118 -7.65 1.25 -1.83
N CYS A 119 -8.22 1.85 -2.88
CA CYS A 119 -8.70 1.17 -4.07
C CYS A 119 -7.61 1.17 -5.15
N ILE A 120 -7.30 0.01 -5.72
CA ILE A 120 -6.43 -0.10 -6.90
C ILE A 120 -7.30 -0.09 -8.15
N PRO A 121 -6.97 0.76 -9.14
CA PRO A 121 -7.86 1.00 -10.25
C PRO A 121 -7.74 -0.11 -11.33
N ASP A 122 -8.86 -0.60 -11.85
CA ASP A 122 -8.84 -1.70 -12.85
C ASP A 122 -8.29 -1.28 -14.21
N ASP A 123 -8.29 0.02 -14.49
CA ASP A 123 -7.70 0.58 -15.70
C ASP A 123 -6.17 0.38 -15.76
N LEU A 124 -5.51 0.03 -14.64
CA LEU A 124 -4.10 -0.36 -14.60
C LEU A 124 -3.77 -1.48 -15.58
N ILE A 125 -4.71 -2.40 -15.83
CA ILE A 125 -4.51 -3.56 -16.71
C ILE A 125 -4.14 -3.11 -18.13
N THR A 126 -4.66 -1.97 -18.56
CA THR A 126 -4.47 -1.44 -19.93
C THR A 126 -3.35 -0.39 -20.03
N ARG A 127 -2.82 0.07 -18.89
CA ARG A 127 -1.81 1.13 -18.84
C ARG A 127 -0.40 0.52 -18.96
N PRO A 128 0.53 1.16 -19.69
CA PRO A 128 1.93 0.76 -19.69
C PRO A 128 2.58 1.17 -18.35
N LEU A 129 2.36 0.37 -17.31
CA LEU A 129 2.98 0.57 -16.00
C LEU A 129 4.34 -0.09 -15.97
N HIS A 130 5.32 0.64 -15.43
CA HIS A 130 6.64 0.08 -15.19
C HIS A 130 7.24 0.66 -13.92
N PHE A 131 7.54 -0.22 -12.97
CA PHE A 131 8.14 0.09 -11.67
C PHE A 131 9.56 -0.48 -11.59
N PRO A 132 10.52 0.05 -12.38
CA PRO A 132 11.85 -0.54 -12.56
C PRO A 132 12.68 -0.59 -11.27
N LYS A 133 12.36 0.24 -10.27
CA LYS A 133 13.12 0.37 -9.02
C LYS A 133 12.35 -0.12 -7.80
N LEU A 134 11.10 -0.55 -7.97
CA LEU A 134 10.24 -0.90 -6.84
C LEU A 134 10.69 -2.22 -6.25
N ARG A 135 11.26 -2.15 -5.04
CA ARG A 135 11.78 -3.29 -4.29
C ARG A 135 10.86 -3.72 -3.16
N LYS A 136 9.95 -2.86 -2.72
CA LYS A 136 9.03 -3.13 -1.62
C LYS A 136 7.64 -2.59 -1.93
N LEU A 137 6.66 -3.48 -1.89
CA LEU A 137 5.25 -3.17 -2.04
C LEU A 137 4.51 -3.73 -0.83
N ASN A 138 3.88 -2.87 -0.04
CA ASN A 138 3.04 -3.25 1.08
C ASN A 138 1.61 -2.80 0.79
N LEU A 139 0.67 -3.73 0.86
CA LEU A 139 -0.74 -3.48 0.60
C LEU A 139 -1.53 -3.88 1.84
N HIS A 140 -2.32 -2.96 2.40
CA HIS A 140 -3.12 -3.21 3.59
C HIS A 140 -4.57 -2.82 3.35
N SER A 141 -5.50 -3.74 3.55
CA SER A 141 -6.95 -3.48 3.39
C SER A 141 -7.32 -2.91 2.02
N ILE A 142 -6.73 -3.46 0.96
CA ILE A 142 -6.91 -2.95 -0.40
C ILE A 142 -8.14 -3.55 -1.08
N ARG A 143 -8.91 -2.71 -1.77
CA ARG A 143 -9.97 -3.09 -2.72
C ARG A 143 -9.38 -3.08 -4.13
N ALA A 144 -9.43 -4.20 -4.85
CA ALA A 144 -8.88 -4.33 -6.20
C ALA A 144 -9.50 -5.54 -6.90
N SER A 145 -9.58 -5.56 -8.22
CA SER A 145 -9.74 -6.83 -8.94
C SER A 145 -8.45 -7.66 -8.87
N GLU A 146 -8.57 -8.97 -9.09
CA GLU A 146 -7.43 -9.87 -9.17
C GLU A 146 -6.49 -9.47 -10.32
N ASP A 147 -7.06 -9.15 -11.48
CA ASP A 147 -6.31 -8.75 -12.68
C ASP A 147 -5.54 -7.44 -12.46
N ALA A 148 -6.12 -6.45 -11.76
CA ALA A 148 -5.44 -5.20 -11.44
C ALA A 148 -4.24 -5.40 -10.51
N LEU A 149 -4.38 -6.28 -9.51
CA LEU A 149 -3.25 -6.66 -8.64
C LEU A 149 -2.16 -7.36 -9.44
N HIS A 150 -2.54 -8.31 -10.30
CA HIS A 150 -1.59 -9.00 -11.19
C HIS A 150 -0.85 -8.05 -12.12
N ALA A 151 -1.56 -7.11 -12.75
CA ALA A 151 -0.97 -6.10 -13.62
C ALA A 151 0.07 -5.24 -12.85
N MET A 152 -0.28 -4.78 -11.64
CA MET A 152 0.63 -3.99 -10.82
C MET A 152 1.87 -4.78 -10.38
N ILE A 153 1.72 -6.04 -9.97
CA ILE A 153 2.84 -6.89 -9.55
C ILE A 153 3.74 -7.21 -10.75
N SER A 154 3.14 -7.53 -11.90
CA SER A 154 3.87 -7.83 -13.14
C SER A 154 4.67 -6.62 -13.65
N ALA A 155 4.23 -5.40 -13.32
CA ALA A 155 4.94 -4.17 -13.63
C ALA A 155 6.19 -3.92 -12.76
N CYS A 156 6.49 -4.77 -11.76
CA CYS A 156 7.58 -4.59 -10.79
C CYS A 156 8.73 -5.61 -10.99
N PRO A 157 9.68 -5.39 -11.93
CA PRO A 157 10.76 -6.35 -12.21
C PRO A 157 11.79 -6.49 -11.09
N SER A 158 11.99 -5.42 -10.30
CA SER A 158 13.00 -5.35 -9.23
C SER A 158 12.43 -5.59 -7.84
N LEU A 159 11.21 -6.14 -7.76
CA LEU A 159 10.57 -6.46 -6.50
C LEU A 159 11.38 -7.58 -5.82
N GLU A 160 12.40 -7.16 -5.07
CA GLU A 160 13.29 -8.07 -4.36
C GLU A 160 12.43 -9.01 -3.53
N SER A 161 12.68 -10.28 -3.73
CA SER A 161 11.97 -11.45 -3.24
C SER A 161 11.95 -11.62 -1.70
N ARG A 162 11.96 -10.55 -0.91
CA ARG A 162 12.25 -10.63 0.52
C ARG A 162 11.19 -10.07 1.47
N ASN A 163 10.23 -9.26 1.02
CA ASN A 163 9.21 -8.74 1.95
C ASN A 163 8.00 -8.09 1.27
N ILE A 164 7.19 -8.87 0.54
CA ILE A 164 5.88 -8.37 0.10
C ILE A 164 4.87 -8.69 1.18
N ASN A 165 4.50 -7.66 1.97
CA ASN A 165 3.43 -7.82 2.94
C ASN A 165 2.11 -7.45 2.27
N TYR A 166 1.36 -8.48 1.88
CA TYR A 166 -0.02 -8.29 1.50
C TYR A 166 -0.93 -8.41 2.73
N THR A 167 -1.95 -7.57 2.77
CA THR A 167 -3.08 -7.66 3.70
C THR A 167 -4.28 -7.46 2.81
N ILE A 168 -4.59 -8.53 2.10
CA ILE A 168 -5.59 -8.56 1.05
C ILE A 168 -6.95 -8.74 1.70
N GLY A 169 -7.89 -7.85 1.39
CA GLY A 169 -9.30 -7.97 1.76
C GLY A 169 -10.11 -8.77 0.73
N LEU A 170 -9.51 -9.72 0.02
CA LEU A 170 -10.19 -10.42 -1.07
C LEU A 170 -10.83 -11.75 -0.65
N PRO A 171 -11.95 -12.12 -1.31
CA PRO A 171 -12.59 -13.42 -1.22
C PRO A 171 -11.70 -14.62 -1.48
N ARG A 172 -10.96 -14.52 -2.56
CA ARG A 172 -10.18 -15.57 -3.19
C ARG A 172 -8.95 -14.88 -3.75
N LEU A 173 -7.81 -15.52 -3.67
CA LEU A 173 -6.55 -14.95 -4.07
C LEU A 173 -5.76 -15.98 -4.87
N CYS A 174 -6.02 -16.06 -6.17
CA CYS A 174 -5.22 -16.90 -7.06
C CYS A 174 -3.90 -16.18 -7.38
N ILE A 175 -2.83 -16.57 -6.68
CA ILE A 175 -1.51 -15.95 -6.84
C ILE A 175 -0.77 -16.69 -7.94
N ARG A 176 -1.04 -16.35 -9.19
CA ARG A 176 -0.16 -16.71 -10.32
C ARG A 176 0.73 -15.55 -10.76
N PRO A 177 1.88 -15.32 -10.09
CA PRO A 177 3.02 -14.81 -10.83
C PRO A 177 4.36 -15.44 -10.43
N ALA A 178 5.25 -15.54 -11.43
CA ALA A 178 6.58 -16.13 -11.37
C ALA A 178 7.63 -15.29 -10.61
N SER A 179 7.26 -14.52 -9.58
CA SER A 179 8.20 -13.66 -8.84
C SER A 179 7.91 -13.48 -7.34
N ILE A 180 6.76 -13.91 -6.82
CA ILE A 180 6.42 -13.72 -5.40
C ILE A 180 7.09 -14.78 -4.53
N ARG A 181 7.94 -14.35 -3.60
CA ARG A 181 8.60 -15.25 -2.62
C ARG A 181 8.19 -15.05 -1.17
N SER A 182 7.62 -13.90 -0.81
CA SER A 182 7.10 -13.69 0.54
C SER A 182 5.73 -13.04 0.42
N LEU A 183 4.74 -13.60 1.11
CA LEU A 183 3.36 -13.18 1.11
C LEU A 183 2.88 -13.08 2.55
N CYS A 184 2.58 -11.88 3.00
CA CYS A 184 1.72 -11.74 4.17
C CYS A 184 0.25 -11.92 3.75
N ILE A 185 -0.61 -12.47 4.60
CA ILE A 185 -2.07 -12.46 4.42
C ILE A 185 -2.70 -11.97 5.72
N GLY A 186 -3.68 -11.10 5.65
CA GLY A 186 -4.49 -10.75 6.80
C GLY A 186 -5.89 -10.32 6.38
N THR A 187 -6.84 -10.44 7.29
CA THR A 187 -8.11 -9.72 7.28
C THR A 187 -7.94 -8.46 8.11
N THR A 188 -8.48 -7.38 7.59
CA THR A 188 -8.96 -6.29 8.43
C THR A 188 -10.45 -6.26 8.24
N HIS A 189 -11.20 -5.67 9.18
CA HIS A 189 -12.53 -5.20 8.83
C HIS A 189 -12.42 -4.47 7.49
N GLY A 190 -13.25 -4.84 6.52
CA GLY A 190 -13.53 -3.95 5.40
C GLY A 190 -13.95 -2.59 5.98
N LEU A 191 -13.88 -1.55 5.16
CA LEU A 191 -14.05 -0.15 5.59
C LEU A 191 -15.29 0.10 6.48
N LYS A 192 -16.30 -0.78 6.50
CA LYS A 192 -17.46 -0.75 7.41
C LYS A 192 -17.95 -2.11 7.94
N GLN A 193 -17.07 -3.06 8.26
CA GLN A 193 -17.46 -4.42 8.72
C GLN A 193 -18.21 -5.28 7.67
N GLU A 194 -18.42 -4.79 6.45
CA GLU A 194 -18.95 -5.58 5.34
C GLU A 194 -17.82 -6.29 4.59
N ALA A 195 -17.36 -7.41 5.15
CA ALA A 195 -16.83 -8.54 4.38
C ALA A 195 -16.64 -9.73 5.34
N ILE A 196 -17.71 -10.52 5.47
CA ILE A 196 -17.62 -11.90 5.92
C ILE A 196 -16.83 -12.64 4.83
N PHE A 197 -15.57 -13.02 5.09
CA PHE A 197 -14.82 -13.97 4.26
C PHE A 197 -14.49 -15.23 5.06
N GLN A 198 -15.06 -16.41 4.79
CA GLN A 198 -15.09 -17.22 3.56
C GLN A 198 -13.66 -17.50 3.02
N GLU A 199 -13.23 -18.74 3.25
CA GLU A 199 -12.17 -19.52 2.59
C GLU A 199 -11.26 -18.81 1.58
N ARG A 200 -9.99 -18.69 1.92
CA ARG A 200 -8.93 -18.16 1.07
C ARG A 200 -8.12 -19.29 0.47
N VAL A 201 -7.94 -19.27 -0.85
CA VAL A 201 -7.24 -20.31 -1.59
C VAL A 201 -6.04 -19.69 -2.32
N VAL A 202 -4.82 -20.14 -2.01
CA VAL A 202 -3.59 -19.91 -2.78
C VAL A 202 -3.44 -21.09 -3.73
N GLU A 203 -3.80 -20.90 -5.00
CA GLU A 203 -3.88 -22.04 -5.94
C GLU A 203 -2.53 -22.46 -6.54
N ASP A 204 -1.67 -21.52 -6.93
CA ASP A 204 -0.52 -21.84 -7.79
C ASP A 204 0.65 -20.85 -7.62
N ALA A 205 1.40 -20.99 -6.52
CA ALA A 205 2.47 -20.09 -6.12
C ALA A 205 3.86 -20.76 -6.18
N PRO A 206 4.45 -20.97 -7.38
CA PRO A 206 5.63 -21.82 -7.59
C PRO A 206 6.93 -21.30 -6.96
N LEU A 207 7.00 -20.02 -6.59
CA LEU A 207 8.20 -19.40 -6.00
C LEU A 207 8.00 -18.92 -4.57
N LEU A 208 6.83 -19.17 -3.97
CA LEU A 208 6.51 -18.67 -2.65
C LEU A 208 7.37 -19.36 -1.60
N GLU A 209 8.28 -18.62 -0.95
CA GLU A 209 9.17 -19.09 0.13
C GLU A 209 8.59 -18.83 1.53
N ARG A 210 7.80 -17.76 1.71
CA ARG A 210 7.27 -17.34 3.01
C ARG A 210 5.80 -16.96 2.93
N LEU A 211 4.96 -17.53 3.79
CA LEU A 211 3.55 -17.20 3.97
C LEU A 211 3.31 -16.77 5.41
N ILE A 212 3.01 -15.49 5.68
CA ILE A 212 2.84 -14.97 7.04
C ILE A 212 1.40 -14.48 7.26
N PRO A 213 0.61 -15.12 8.13
CA PRO A 213 -0.69 -14.56 8.51
C PRO A 213 -0.51 -13.44 9.56
N ALA A 214 -0.74 -12.17 9.24
CA ALA A 214 -0.37 -11.07 10.15
C ALA A 214 -1.52 -10.47 10.97
N PHE A 215 -2.75 -10.44 10.47
CA PHE A 215 -3.88 -9.81 11.18
C PHE A 215 -5.16 -10.54 10.79
N LEU A 216 -5.87 -11.10 11.76
CA LEU A 216 -7.15 -11.77 11.55
C LEU A 216 -8.08 -11.31 12.65
N ASP A 217 -8.65 -10.12 12.50
CA ASP A 217 -9.63 -9.61 13.46
C ASP A 217 -11.00 -10.22 13.10
N ASP A 218 -11.44 -11.12 13.98
CA ASP A 218 -12.80 -11.63 14.14
C ASP A 218 -13.45 -12.36 12.96
N GLY A 219 -12.84 -13.47 12.53
CA GLY A 219 -13.52 -14.46 11.70
C GLY A 219 -12.78 -15.79 11.60
N HIS A 220 -13.54 -16.87 11.37
CA HIS A 220 -13.03 -18.19 11.02
C HIS A 220 -12.38 -18.17 9.63
N ALA A 221 -11.15 -17.66 9.53
CA ALA A 221 -10.43 -17.65 8.27
C ALA A 221 -9.91 -19.07 7.96
N SER A 222 -10.32 -19.61 6.81
CA SER A 222 -9.74 -20.82 6.23
C SER A 222 -8.69 -20.40 5.21
N ILE A 223 -7.47 -20.95 5.31
CA ILE A 223 -6.39 -20.75 4.34
C ILE A 223 -6.12 -22.11 3.69
N ARG A 224 -6.25 -22.20 2.38
CA ARG A 224 -5.93 -23.39 1.58
C ARG A 224 -4.80 -23.04 0.64
N VAL A 225 -3.68 -23.72 0.76
CA VAL A 225 -2.55 -23.63 -0.16
C VAL A 225 -2.60 -24.88 -1.02
N ILE A 226 -2.94 -24.76 -2.31
CA ILE A 226 -3.06 -25.92 -3.20
C ILE A 226 -1.68 -26.33 -3.72
N SER A 227 -0.87 -25.37 -4.18
CA SER A 227 0.48 -25.62 -4.72
C SER A 227 1.42 -24.47 -4.37
N ALA A 228 2.44 -24.76 -3.56
CA ALA A 228 3.50 -23.82 -3.18
C ALA A 228 4.82 -24.58 -2.93
N PRO A 229 5.48 -25.10 -3.99
CA PRO A 229 6.61 -26.03 -3.90
C PRO A 229 7.87 -25.47 -3.23
N ARG A 230 7.98 -24.15 -3.05
CA ARG A 230 9.15 -23.53 -2.41
C ARG A 230 8.85 -22.99 -1.02
N LEU A 231 7.69 -23.29 -0.44
CA LEU A 231 7.24 -22.69 0.82
C LEU A 231 8.05 -23.20 2.01
N GLU A 232 9.01 -22.41 2.47
CA GLU A 232 9.91 -22.73 3.59
C GLU A 232 9.38 -22.20 4.94
N ILE A 233 8.73 -21.03 4.93
CA ILE A 233 8.32 -20.34 6.15
C ILE A 233 6.82 -20.14 6.15
N LEU A 234 6.13 -20.83 7.06
CA LEU A 234 4.78 -20.47 7.47
C LEU A 234 4.87 -19.64 8.75
N GLY A 235 4.47 -18.38 8.69
CA GLY A 235 4.42 -17.47 9.82
C GLY A 235 3.44 -17.92 10.91
N ILE A 236 3.45 -17.22 12.04
CA ILE A 236 2.65 -17.60 13.21
C ILE A 236 1.17 -17.62 12.87
N LEU A 237 0.57 -18.82 12.90
CA LEU A 237 -0.86 -19.01 12.79
C LEU A 237 -1.54 -18.52 14.08
N ARG A 238 -2.36 -17.49 14.00
CA ARG A 238 -3.14 -17.01 15.17
C ARG A 238 -4.39 -17.88 15.38
N ARG A 239 -4.92 -17.90 16.62
CA ARG A 239 -6.07 -18.73 17.05
C ARG A 239 -7.34 -18.58 16.21
N PHE A 240 -7.44 -17.51 15.41
CA PHE A 240 -8.60 -17.19 14.58
C PHE A 240 -8.62 -17.96 13.23
N ILE A 241 -7.54 -18.67 12.88
CA ILE A 241 -7.50 -19.55 11.70
C ILE A 241 -8.24 -20.85 12.03
N SER A 242 -9.37 -21.08 11.37
CA SER A 242 -10.22 -22.25 11.62
C SER A 242 -9.79 -23.49 10.85
N ARG A 243 -9.12 -23.31 9.70
CA ARG A 243 -8.66 -24.42 8.85
C ARG A 243 -7.46 -23.98 8.01
N LEU A 244 -6.40 -24.79 8.04
CA LEU A 244 -5.25 -24.66 7.14
C LEU A 244 -5.13 -25.95 6.35
N GLU A 245 -5.24 -25.88 5.02
CA GLU A 245 -4.95 -27.01 4.13
C GLU A 245 -3.71 -26.70 3.33
N ILE A 246 -2.75 -27.62 3.33
CA ILE A 246 -1.55 -27.54 2.50
C ILE A 246 -1.59 -28.73 1.55
N GLY A 247 -1.64 -28.44 0.26
CA GLY A 247 -1.67 -29.40 -0.82
C GLY A 247 -0.33 -30.12 -0.98
N THR A 248 -0.37 -31.24 -1.68
CA THR A 248 0.66 -32.30 -1.73
C THR A 248 2.00 -31.92 -2.33
N VAL A 249 2.18 -30.68 -2.82
CA VAL A 249 3.43 -30.18 -3.41
C VAL A 249 4.05 -29.11 -2.51
N VAL A 250 4.23 -29.46 -1.23
CA VAL A 250 5.11 -28.75 -0.30
C VAL A 250 6.16 -29.77 0.09
N ILE A 251 7.37 -29.61 -0.48
CA ILE A 251 8.53 -30.47 -0.20
C ILE A 251 9.42 -29.74 0.79
#